data_AF-A0A958K8J2-F1
#
_entry.id   AF-A0A958K8J2-F1
#
_cell.length_a   1.000
_cell.length_b   1.000
_cell.length_c   1.000
_cell.angle_alpha   90.00
_cell.angle_beta   90.00
_cell.angle_gamma   90.00
#
_symmetry.space_group_name_H-M   'P 1'
#
loop_
_entity.id
_entity.type
_entity.pdbx_description
1 polymer ?
#
loop_
_entity_poly.entity_id
_entity_poly.type
_entity_poly.pdbx_seq_one_letter_code
_entity_poly.pdbx_strand_id
1 'polypeptide(L)'
;MPRKEVRQPVNSFEFAQLPNNIEQESSSTISLSLLKSFEERLCRRGSLPESLGLFNPVWFLAETERNIFLWRKGFSLVHADRYSFRVDTNKLVSKRLDQIRLPDDKNPFLNPLWSQGFCGEECSRREQDYLLTYLELLRVTSVHLSALSDVQDSLLESISPSEPRPIVVLPAFFTQH
;
A
#
# COMPACT_ATOMS: atom_id res chain seq x y z
N MET A 1 -53.52 -22.28 23.00
CA MET A 1 -52.17 -22.90 22.99
C MET A 1 -51.20 -21.90 22.39
N PRO A 2 -50.00 -21.71 22.97
CA PRO A 2 -49.36 -20.40 23.15
C PRO A 2 -48.39 -19.99 22.02
N ARG A 3 -48.19 -18.66 21.92
CA ARG A 3 -47.12 -18.00 21.16
C ARG A 3 -45.75 -18.58 21.54
N LYS A 4 -44.96 -19.00 20.55
CA LYS A 4 -43.50 -19.12 20.70
C LYS A 4 -42.84 -17.95 20.00
N GLU A 5 -42.51 -16.94 20.81
CA GLU A 5 -41.43 -16.00 20.51
C GLU A 5 -40.13 -16.80 20.39
N VAL A 6 -39.46 -16.72 19.25
CA VAL A 6 -38.06 -17.13 19.14
C VAL A 6 -37.23 -15.86 19.29
N ARG A 7 -36.70 -15.67 20.50
CA ARG A 7 -35.64 -14.71 20.81
C ARG A 7 -34.31 -15.22 20.23
N GLN A 8 -33.47 -14.25 19.89
CA GLN A 8 -32.19 -14.29 19.19
C GLN A 8 -31.14 -15.28 19.75
N PRO A 9 -29.97 -15.36 19.09
CA PRO A 9 -28.83 -14.74 19.78
C PRO A 9 -28.16 -13.63 18.97
N VAL A 10 -27.85 -12.56 19.70
CA VAL A 10 -26.97 -11.46 19.35
C VAL A 10 -25.58 -12.03 19.11
N ASN A 11 -25.09 -12.02 17.88
CA ASN A 11 -23.66 -12.17 17.64
C ASN A 11 -23.00 -10.80 17.85
N SER A 12 -22.54 -10.60 19.08
CA SER A 12 -21.53 -9.62 19.43
C SER A 12 -20.28 -9.87 18.59
N PHE A 13 -19.97 -8.94 17.68
CA PHE A 13 -18.67 -8.88 17.02
C PHE A 13 -17.62 -8.52 18.09
N GLU A 14 -16.96 -9.53 18.64
CA GLU A 14 -15.74 -9.34 19.40
C GLU A 14 -14.66 -8.76 18.46
N PHE A 15 -14.27 -7.52 18.72
CA PHE A 15 -13.09 -6.93 18.12
C PHE A 15 -11.87 -7.73 18.58
N ALA A 16 -11.32 -8.53 17.67
CA ALA A 16 -10.03 -9.17 17.88
C ALA A 16 -8.99 -8.10 18.21
N GLN A 17 -8.49 -8.14 19.44
CA GLN A 17 -7.35 -7.36 19.89
C GLN A 17 -6.16 -7.71 19.00
N LEU A 18 -5.60 -6.69 18.35
CA LEU A 18 -4.39 -6.82 17.54
C LEU A 18 -3.22 -7.23 18.44
N PRO A 19 -2.38 -8.19 18.02
CA PRO A 19 -1.27 -8.65 18.84
C PRO A 19 -0.24 -7.53 19.05
N ASN A 20 0.02 -7.24 20.32
CA ASN A 20 1.21 -6.54 20.79
C ASN A 20 2.43 -7.42 20.53
N ASN A 21 3.51 -6.77 20.06
CA ASN A 21 4.88 -7.28 19.84
C ASN A 21 5.24 -7.58 18.38
N ILE A 22 5.80 -6.58 17.72
CA ILE A 22 6.89 -6.78 16.76
C ILE A 22 8.02 -5.86 17.21
N GLU A 23 9.20 -6.45 17.36
CA GLU A 23 10.44 -5.80 17.71
C GLU A 23 10.79 -4.69 16.70
N GLN A 24 11.47 -3.70 17.24
CA GLN A 24 11.67 -2.36 16.74
C GLN A 24 12.76 -2.32 15.64
N GLU A 25 12.45 -2.77 14.43
CA GLU A 25 12.97 -2.10 13.24
C GLU A 25 12.05 -0.90 13.00
N SER A 26 12.61 0.31 13.00
CA SER A 26 11.87 1.53 12.71
C SER A 26 11.37 1.47 11.26
N SER A 27 10.22 0.84 11.05
CA SER A 27 9.56 0.76 9.75
C SER A 27 9.31 2.20 9.30
N SER A 28 10.13 2.65 8.35
CA SER A 28 10.05 3.97 7.77
C SER A 28 8.85 4.00 6.84
N THR A 29 7.67 4.12 7.43
CA THR A 29 6.43 4.25 6.67
C THR A 29 6.35 5.64 6.07
N ILE A 30 5.87 5.72 4.83
CA ILE A 30 5.83 6.98 4.07
C ILE A 30 4.39 7.29 3.72
N SER A 31 3.97 8.55 3.86
CA SER A 31 2.66 9.00 3.40
C SER A 31 2.48 8.67 1.92
N LEU A 32 1.35 8.05 1.59
CA LEU A 32 1.02 7.65 0.22
C LEU A 32 1.12 8.82 -0.78
N SER A 33 0.76 10.02 -0.33
CA SER A 33 0.82 11.24 -1.15
C SER A 33 2.26 11.72 -1.41
N LEU A 34 3.18 11.54 -0.46
CA LEU A 34 4.60 11.85 -0.62
C LEU A 34 5.30 10.82 -1.51
N LEU A 35 4.89 9.55 -1.43
CA LEU A 35 5.47 8.46 -2.21
C LEU A 35 5.47 8.76 -3.71
N LYS A 36 4.34 9.25 -4.24
CA LYS A 36 4.23 9.65 -5.66
C LYS A 36 5.24 10.73 -6.03
N SER A 37 5.28 11.80 -5.25
CA SER A 37 6.16 12.95 -5.50
C SER A 37 7.63 12.57 -5.41
N PHE A 38 7.97 11.67 -4.49
CA PHE A 38 9.33 11.16 -4.34
C PHE A 38 9.75 10.34 -5.58
N GLU A 39 8.91 9.39 -6.00
CA GLU A 39 9.15 8.55 -7.17
C GLU A 39 9.29 9.39 -8.46
N GLU A 40 8.37 10.33 -8.70
CA GLU A 40 8.47 11.27 -9.83
C GLU A 40 9.78 12.05 -9.83
N ARG A 41 10.26 12.49 -8.66
CA ARG A 41 11.52 13.24 -8.55
C ARG A 41 12.74 12.37 -8.82
N LEU A 42 12.73 11.10 -8.39
CA LEU A 42 13.81 10.16 -8.70
C LEU A 42 13.90 9.90 -10.21
N CYS A 43 12.76 9.68 -10.87
CA CYS A 43 12.71 9.53 -12.34
C CYS A 43 13.19 10.78 -13.06
N ARG A 44 12.71 11.98 -12.68
CA ARG A 44 13.15 13.25 -13.30
C ARG A 44 14.64 13.52 -13.16
N ARG A 45 15.27 12.98 -12.12
CA ARG A 45 16.72 13.09 -11.89
C ARG A 45 17.54 12.01 -12.60
N GLY A 46 16.87 11.07 -13.30
CA GLY A 46 17.51 9.92 -13.91
C GLY A 46 18.08 8.92 -12.89
N SER A 47 17.67 9.00 -11.62
CA SER A 47 18.11 8.05 -10.58
C SER A 47 17.34 6.74 -10.64
N LEU A 48 16.12 6.77 -11.17
CA LEU A 48 15.36 5.60 -11.58
C LEU A 48 15.26 5.57 -13.09
N PRO A 49 15.17 4.38 -13.70
CA PRO A 49 14.84 4.25 -15.11
C PRO A 49 13.58 5.06 -15.41
N GLU A 50 13.51 5.69 -16.59
CA GLU A 50 12.24 6.21 -17.05
C GLU A 50 11.23 5.07 -17.03
N SER A 51 10.16 5.23 -16.26
CA SER A 51 9.04 4.32 -16.28
C SER A 51 8.60 4.16 -17.74
N LEU A 52 8.13 2.98 -18.13
CA LEU A 52 7.67 2.64 -19.49
C LEU A 52 6.36 3.40 -19.86
N GLY A 53 6.29 4.72 -19.61
CA GLY A 53 5.12 5.60 -19.71
C GLY A 53 5.02 6.60 -18.55
N LEU A 54 3.82 7.19 -18.39
CA LEU A 54 3.42 8.16 -17.33
C LEU A 54 3.19 7.51 -15.94
N PHE A 55 3.74 6.33 -15.70
CA PHE A 55 3.28 5.46 -14.63
C PHE A 55 4.34 5.32 -13.54
N ASN A 56 4.00 5.69 -12.30
CA ASN A 56 4.85 5.51 -11.11
C ASN A 56 4.56 4.12 -10.48
N PRO A 57 5.39 3.07 -10.70
CA PRO A 57 5.05 1.71 -10.30
C PRO A 57 4.82 1.56 -8.79
N VAL A 58 5.68 2.14 -7.95
CA VAL A 58 5.59 1.95 -6.49
C VAL A 58 4.36 2.68 -5.93
N TRP A 59 4.12 3.92 -6.38
CA TRP A 59 2.88 4.63 -6.05
C TRP A 59 1.64 3.86 -6.49
N PHE A 60 1.62 3.29 -7.70
CA PHE A 60 0.46 2.54 -8.18
C PHE A 60 0.18 1.29 -7.34
N LEU A 61 1.22 0.56 -6.93
CA LEU A 61 1.08 -0.58 -6.03
C LEU A 61 0.45 -0.12 -4.70
N ALA A 62 0.93 0.99 -4.14
CA ALA A 62 0.41 1.52 -2.88
C ALA A 62 -1.03 2.01 -3.01
N GLU A 63 -1.37 2.67 -4.12
CA GLU A 63 -2.74 3.12 -4.44
C GLU A 63 -3.69 1.92 -4.58
N THR A 64 -3.20 0.82 -5.17
CA THR A 64 -3.94 -0.43 -5.27
C THR A 64 -4.22 -1.02 -3.89
N GLU A 65 -3.24 -1.05 -2.99
CA GLU A 65 -3.45 -1.50 -1.60
C GLU A 65 -4.43 -0.61 -0.84
N ARG A 66 -4.37 0.71 -1.04
CA ARG A 66 -5.37 1.64 -0.46
C ARG A 66 -6.77 1.29 -0.93
N ASN A 67 -6.94 1.04 -2.22
CA ASN A 67 -8.24 0.71 -2.81
C ASN A 67 -8.75 -0.64 -2.29
N ILE A 68 -7.87 -1.63 -2.15
CA ILE A 68 -8.20 -2.93 -1.53
C ILE A 68 -8.66 -2.74 -0.08
N PHE A 69 -7.98 -1.90 0.69
CA PHE A 69 -8.38 -1.57 2.07
C PHE A 69 -9.77 -0.95 2.14
N LEU A 70 -10.01 0.11 1.37
CA LEU A 70 -11.31 0.79 1.35
C LEU A 70 -12.42 -0.19 0.97
N TRP A 71 -12.21 -0.97 -0.10
CA TRP A 71 -13.19 -1.96 -0.56
C TRP A 71 -13.50 -3.02 0.51
N ARG A 72 -12.47 -3.61 1.14
CA ARG A 72 -12.65 -4.61 2.20
C ARG A 72 -13.35 -4.05 3.45
N LYS A 73 -13.29 -2.75 3.67
CA LYS A 73 -13.97 -2.05 4.76
C LYS A 73 -15.35 -1.51 4.37
N GLY A 74 -15.82 -1.77 3.15
CA GLY A 74 -17.11 -1.29 2.66
C GLY A 74 -17.14 0.21 2.34
N PHE A 75 -15.96 0.82 2.14
CA PHE A 75 -15.82 2.23 1.77
C PHE A 75 -15.48 2.39 0.29
N SER A 76 -16.00 3.46 -0.31
CA SER A 76 -15.59 3.93 -1.64
C SER A 76 -14.46 4.97 -1.56
N LEU A 77 -13.88 5.31 -2.71
CA LEU A 77 -12.75 6.27 -2.81
C LEU A 77 -13.05 7.66 -2.23
N VAL A 78 -14.31 8.10 -2.22
CA VAL A 78 -14.70 9.39 -1.64
C VAL A 78 -14.50 9.45 -0.12
N HIS A 79 -14.26 8.31 0.53
CA HIS A 79 -13.99 8.21 1.96
C HIS A 79 -12.49 8.11 2.28
N ALA A 80 -11.61 8.17 1.26
CA ALA A 80 -10.18 8.00 1.46
C ALA A 80 -9.57 9.07 2.39
N ASP A 81 -10.15 10.27 2.38
CA ASP A 81 -9.76 11.39 3.23
C ASP A 81 -10.04 11.18 4.73
N ARG A 82 -10.84 10.16 5.10
CA ARG A 82 -11.10 9.76 6.49
C ARG A 82 -9.93 9.04 7.14
N TYR A 83 -8.90 8.68 6.38
CA TYR A 83 -7.74 7.91 6.86
C TYR A 83 -6.45 8.67 6.55
N SER A 84 -5.40 8.43 7.33
CA SER A 84 -4.03 8.74 6.92
C SER A 84 -3.35 7.46 6.43
N PHE A 85 -3.15 7.35 5.12
CA PHE A 85 -2.53 6.17 4.52
C PHE A 85 -1.01 6.32 4.50
N ARG A 86 -0.35 5.44 5.24
CA ARG A 86 1.11 5.29 5.23
C ARG A 86 1.49 3.97 4.55
N VAL A 87 2.68 3.92 3.97
CA VAL A 87 3.14 2.82 3.14
C VAL A 87 4.43 2.26 3.72
N ASP A 88 4.38 1.01 4.17
CA ASP A 88 5.57 0.19 4.40
C ASP A 88 6.09 -0.26 3.04
N THR A 89 7.03 0.53 2.51
CA THR A 89 7.49 0.34 1.13
C THR A 89 8.31 -0.93 0.98
N ASN A 90 9.01 -1.37 2.04
CA ASN A 90 9.72 -2.64 2.05
C ASN A 90 8.73 -3.80 1.87
N LYS A 91 7.68 -3.86 2.69
CA LYS A 91 6.66 -4.92 2.56
C LYS A 91 5.92 -4.86 1.22
N LEU A 92 5.60 -3.66 0.74
CA LEU A 92 4.92 -3.47 -0.54
C LEU A 92 5.76 -4.01 -1.72
N VAL A 93 7.05 -3.64 -1.76
CA VAL A 93 7.96 -4.08 -2.82
C VAL A 93 8.25 -5.57 -2.70
N SER A 94 8.50 -6.10 -1.50
CA SER A 94 8.69 -7.55 -1.28
C SER A 94 7.48 -8.34 -1.77
N LYS A 95 6.26 -7.91 -1.41
CA LYS A 95 5.01 -8.51 -1.90
C LYS A 95 4.98 -8.56 -3.43
N ARG A 96 5.37 -7.48 -4.10
CA ARG A 96 5.37 -7.43 -5.57
C ARG A 96 6.45 -8.30 -6.17
N LEU A 97 7.66 -8.30 -5.61
CA LEU A 97 8.76 -9.17 -6.05
C LEU A 97 8.38 -10.65 -5.94
N ASP A 98 7.68 -11.05 -4.87
CA ASP A 98 7.18 -12.41 -4.71
C ASP A 98 6.14 -12.74 -5.79
N GLN A 99 5.24 -11.81 -6.13
CA GLN A 99 4.27 -11.98 -7.21
C GLN A 99 4.92 -12.13 -8.59
N ILE A 100 5.99 -11.38 -8.87
CA ILE A 100 6.73 -11.47 -10.14
C ILE A 100 7.42 -12.84 -10.29
N ARG A 101 7.82 -13.47 -9.17
CA ARG A 101 8.47 -14.79 -9.16
C ARG A 101 7.48 -15.96 -9.32
N LEU A 102 6.18 -15.73 -9.08
CA LEU A 102 5.18 -16.78 -9.24
C LEU A 102 4.98 -17.08 -10.73
N PRO A 103 4.84 -18.37 -11.12
CA PRO A 103 4.48 -18.74 -12.48
C PRO A 103 3.19 -18.02 -12.92
N ASP A 104 3.13 -17.62 -14.19
CA ASP A 104 2.05 -16.84 -14.78
C ASP A 104 0.65 -17.36 -14.42
N ASP A 105 0.46 -18.69 -14.40
CA ASP A 105 -0.81 -19.34 -14.09
C ASP A 105 -1.36 -19.07 -12.67
N LYS A 106 -0.52 -18.55 -11.76
CA LYS A 106 -0.88 -18.22 -10.37
C LYS A 106 -0.89 -16.72 -10.10
N ASN A 107 -0.59 -15.88 -11.09
CA ASN A 107 -0.56 -14.43 -10.90
C ASN A 107 -1.97 -13.85 -11.12
N PRO A 108 -2.66 -13.36 -10.07
CA PRO A 108 -4.03 -12.83 -10.20
C PRO A 108 -4.11 -11.54 -11.01
N PHE A 109 -2.98 -10.96 -11.41
CA PHE A 109 -2.89 -9.74 -12.22
C PHE A 109 -2.61 -10.01 -13.70
N LEU A 110 -2.40 -11.27 -14.11
CA LEU A 110 -2.34 -11.63 -15.53
C LEU A 110 -3.77 -11.77 -16.07
N ASN A 111 -4.31 -10.63 -16.50
CA ASN A 111 -5.58 -10.60 -17.21
C ASN A 111 -5.34 -10.94 -18.71
N PRO A 112 -6.03 -11.94 -19.29
CA PRO A 112 -6.02 -12.23 -20.73
C PRO A 112 -6.35 -11.02 -21.63
N LEU A 113 -7.07 -10.04 -21.08
CA LEU A 113 -7.43 -8.79 -21.77
C LEU A 113 -6.31 -7.72 -21.72
N TRP A 114 -5.31 -7.88 -20.85
CA TRP A 114 -4.17 -6.97 -20.72
C TRP A 114 -2.91 -7.51 -21.42
N SER A 115 -2.94 -8.78 -21.83
CA SER A 115 -1.84 -9.55 -22.44
C SER A 115 -1.79 -9.48 -23.97
N GLN A 116 -2.59 -8.62 -24.60
CA GLN A 116 -2.39 -8.33 -26.03
C GLN A 116 -1.09 -7.54 -26.32
N GLY A 117 -0.41 -7.06 -25.28
CA GLY A 117 1.01 -6.70 -25.35
C GLY A 117 1.83 -7.78 -24.66
N PHE A 118 2.61 -8.55 -25.41
CA PHE A 118 3.64 -9.44 -24.89
C PHE A 118 4.51 -8.71 -23.86
N CYS A 119 4.28 -8.93 -22.57
CA CYS A 119 5.28 -8.64 -21.54
C CYS A 119 5.89 -9.97 -21.11
N GLY A 120 6.92 -10.40 -21.84
CA GLY A 120 7.69 -11.60 -21.52
C GLY A 120 8.63 -11.40 -20.34
N GLU A 121 9.51 -12.38 -20.13
CA GLU A 121 10.54 -12.41 -19.06
C GLU A 121 11.33 -11.09 -18.93
N GLU A 122 11.57 -10.38 -20.04
CA GLU A 122 12.24 -9.08 -20.03
C GLU A 122 11.48 -7.99 -19.27
N CYS A 123 10.14 -7.95 -19.34
CA CYS A 123 9.36 -6.98 -18.58
C CYS A 123 9.47 -7.24 -17.08
N SER A 124 9.33 -8.49 -16.68
CA SER A 124 9.45 -8.92 -15.28
C SER A 124 10.82 -8.58 -14.71
N ARG A 125 11.89 -8.79 -15.49
CA ARG A 125 13.26 -8.40 -15.10
C ARG A 125 13.40 -6.89 -14.96
N ARG A 126 12.91 -6.09 -15.92
CA ARG A 126 12.94 -4.62 -15.83
C ARG A 126 12.18 -4.08 -14.63
N GLU A 127 11.00 -4.64 -14.35
CA GLU A 127 10.21 -4.28 -13.17
C GLU A 127 10.97 -4.63 -11.89
N GLN A 128 11.56 -5.83 -11.82
CA GLN A 128 12.38 -6.25 -10.68
C GLN A 128 13.57 -5.31 -10.45
N ASP A 129 14.32 -4.98 -11.51
CA ASP A 129 15.47 -4.08 -11.43
C ASP A 129 15.05 -2.67 -10.97
N TYR A 130 13.92 -2.17 -11.48
CA TYR A 130 13.32 -0.90 -11.05
C TYR A 130 13.01 -0.91 -9.54
N LEU A 131 12.31 -1.94 -9.07
CA LEU A 131 11.89 -2.07 -7.68
C LEU A 131 13.07 -2.20 -6.72
N LEU A 132 14.11 -2.96 -7.10
CA LEU A 132 15.33 -3.08 -6.31
C LEU A 132 16.13 -1.77 -6.26
N THR A 133 16.25 -1.07 -7.39
CA THR A 133 16.90 0.25 -7.43
C THR A 133 16.15 1.25 -6.57
N TYR A 134 14.81 1.23 -6.62
CA TYR A 134 13.95 2.05 -5.78
C TYR A 134 14.22 1.82 -4.30
N LEU A 135 14.28 0.55 -3.86
CA LEU A 135 14.56 0.21 -2.46
C LEU A 135 15.92 0.71 -1.98
N GLU A 136 16.95 0.63 -2.82
CA GLU A 136 18.28 1.13 -2.42
C GLU A 136 18.29 2.66 -2.25
N LEU A 137 17.63 3.38 -3.16
CA LEU A 137 17.47 4.84 -3.05
C LEU A 137 16.62 5.22 -1.82
N LEU A 138 15.61 4.41 -1.53
CA LEU A 138 14.75 4.59 -0.37
C LEU A 138 15.54 4.41 0.93
N ARG A 139 16.41 3.42 1.01
CA ARG A 139 17.22 3.12 2.20
C ARG A 139 18.03 4.32 2.69
N VAL A 140 18.53 5.12 1.75
CA VAL A 140 19.31 6.35 2.05
C VAL A 140 18.42 7.52 2.48
N THR A 141 17.16 7.54 2.04
CA THR A 141 16.26 8.70 2.19
C THR A 141 15.11 8.46 3.17
N SER A 142 14.96 7.24 3.67
CA SER A 142 13.83 6.75 4.45
C SER A 142 13.54 7.57 5.71
N VAL A 143 14.57 7.93 6.47
CA VAL A 143 14.45 8.75 7.69
C VAL A 143 13.85 10.12 7.36
N HIS A 144 14.32 10.75 6.28
CA HIS A 144 13.82 12.06 5.86
C HIS A 144 12.38 11.98 5.34
N LEU A 145 12.04 10.94 4.59
CA LEU A 145 10.68 10.74 4.07
C LEU A 145 9.69 10.41 5.18
N SER A 146 10.10 9.67 6.20
CA SER A 146 9.29 9.42 7.40
C SER A 146 9.02 10.73 8.15
N ALA A 147 10.06 11.51 8.43
CA ALA A 147 9.91 12.81 9.10
C ALA A 147 9.02 13.77 8.31
N LEU A 148 9.14 13.81 6.97
CA LEU A 148 8.25 14.60 6.12
C LEU A 148 6.80 14.11 6.17
N SER A 149 6.58 12.80 6.31
CA SER A 149 5.24 12.22 6.47
C SER A 149 4.61 12.65 7.79
N ASP A 150 5.39 12.64 8.87
CA ASP A 150 4.94 13.11 10.18
C ASP A 150 4.56 14.60 10.15
N VAL A 151 5.41 15.44 9.53
CA VAL A 151 5.12 16.87 9.35
C VAL A 151 3.86 17.08 8.52
N GLN A 152 3.68 16.30 7.45
CA GLN A 152 2.48 16.39 6.62
C GLN A 152 1.22 16.05 7.41
N ASP A 153 1.23 14.98 8.21
CA ASP A 153 0.10 14.58 9.04
C ASP A 153 -0.24 15.69 10.06
N SER A 154 0.77 16.24 10.75
CA SER A 154 0.57 17.35 11.69
C SER A 154 0.00 18.61 11.02
N LEU A 155 0.42 18.93 9.79
CA LEU A 155 -0.13 20.04 9.02
C LEU A 155 -1.59 19.79 8.64
N LEU A 156 -1.94 18.57 8.20
CA LEU A 156 -3.32 18.22 7.85
C LEU A 156 -4.26 18.30 9.05
N GLU A 157 -3.81 17.86 10.23
CA GLU A 157 -4.53 17.99 11.49
C GLU A 157 -4.77 19.46 11.86
N SER A 158 -3.79 20.34 11.63
CA SER A 158 -3.93 21.77 11.93
C SER A 158 -4.93 22.50 11.01
N ILE A 159 -5.08 22.05 9.77
CA ILE A 159 -5.95 22.68 8.76
C ILE A 159 -7.40 22.23 8.92
N SER A 160 -7.62 20.97 9.28
CA SER A 160 -8.94 20.39 9.49
C SER A 160 -8.99 19.74 10.86
N PRO A 161 -9.29 20.50 11.93
CA PRO A 161 -9.36 19.99 13.30
C PRO A 161 -10.56 19.05 13.55
N SER A 162 -11.19 18.55 12.48
CA SER A 162 -12.04 17.36 12.51
C SER A 162 -11.30 16.19 13.18
N GLU A 163 -12.08 15.22 13.68
CA GLU A 163 -11.59 14.03 14.39
C GLU A 163 -10.26 13.46 13.83
N PRO A 164 -9.35 13.01 14.72
CA PRO A 164 -8.06 12.48 14.32
C PRO A 164 -8.25 11.32 13.34
N ARG A 165 -7.56 11.41 12.19
CA ARG A 165 -7.69 10.40 11.14
C ARG A 165 -6.94 9.14 11.54
N PRO A 166 -7.60 7.96 11.57
CA PRO A 166 -6.89 6.71 11.82
C PRO A 166 -5.79 6.48 10.78
N ILE A 167 -4.59 6.15 11.26
CA ILE A 167 -3.45 5.79 10.42
C ILE A 167 -3.61 4.35 9.95
N VAL A 168 -3.48 4.13 8.64
CA VAL A 168 -3.52 2.81 8.00
C VAL A 168 -2.19 2.58 7.31
N VAL A 169 -1.48 1.52 7.70
CA VAL A 169 -0.22 1.11 7.08
C VAL A 169 -0.50 0.09 5.97
N LEU A 170 -0.03 0.36 4.76
CA LEU A 170 -0.16 -0.46 3.57
C LEU A 170 1.16 -1.20 3.29
N PRO A 171 1.13 -2.46 2.81
CA PRO A 171 -0.04 -3.29 2.54
C PRO A 171 -0.73 -3.79 3.83
N ALA A 172 -2.05 -3.58 3.96
CA ALA A 172 -2.78 -3.84 5.21
C ALA A 172 -3.15 -5.32 5.44
N PHE A 173 -3.12 -6.16 4.39
CA PHE A 173 -3.53 -7.57 4.46
C PHE A 173 -2.44 -8.54 3.99
N PHE A 174 -1.18 -8.10 3.97
CA PHE A 174 -0.07 -8.94 3.55
C PHE A 174 0.51 -9.68 4.76
N THR A 175 0.32 -10.99 4.79
CA THR A 175 0.99 -11.91 5.71
C THR A 175 2.17 -12.53 4.97
N GLN A 176 3.41 -12.23 5.40
CA GLN A 176 4.58 -12.99 4.94
C GLN A 176 4.44 -14.43 5.48
N HIS A 177 4.57 -15.41 4.58
CA HIS A 177 4.61 -16.83 4.93
C HIS A 177 6.07 -17.29 5.08
#